data_AF-A0A2V8SPZ1-F1
#
_entry.id   AF-A0A2V8SPZ1-F1
#
_cell.length_a   1.000
_cell.length_b   1.000
_cell.length_c   1.000
_cell.angle_alpha   90.00
_cell.angle_beta   90.00
_cell.angle_gamma   90.00
#
_symmetry.space_group_name_H-M   'P 1'
#
loop_
_entity.id
_entity.type
_entity.pdbx_description
1 polymer ?
#
loop_
_entity_poly.entity_id
_entity_poly.type
_entity_poly.pdbx_seq_one_letter_code
_entity_poly.pdbx_strand_id
1 'polypeptide(L)'
;MAAALTGEAFSKLLAHLDPDRERAGEKYEDLRRTLIKFFEWRGAPFPEEQTDETFNRVARKLDEGIEIKNIGGYCYEVARLVCLEALKGSDRKRDPLERNYPDAASADAADLALERERLLDCLEQCLNRLPTESRALIVEYYQDEKRDRIERRKSLADALGLRREALANRAQRLRDKLEQCVRRCFNEKAAI
;
A
#
# COMPACT_ATOMS: atom_id res chain seq x y z
N MET A 1 -3.02 20.12 -7.47
CA MET A 1 -2.28 20.85 -6.41
C MET A 1 -2.74 20.30 -5.08
N ALA A 2 -1.92 19.49 -4.42
CA ALA A 2 -2.26 18.93 -3.11
C ALA A 2 -2.09 20.04 -2.06
N ALA A 3 -3.20 20.64 -1.63
CA ALA A 3 -3.18 21.61 -0.55
C ALA A 3 -2.77 20.89 0.74
N ALA A 4 -1.66 21.33 1.34
CA ALA A 4 -1.20 20.86 2.63
C ALA A 4 -2.32 21.01 3.67
N LEU A 5 -2.44 20.04 4.58
CA LEU A 5 -3.42 20.06 5.65
C LEU A 5 -3.28 21.36 6.45
N THR A 6 -4.35 22.15 6.57
CA THR A 6 -4.34 23.32 7.45
C THR A 6 -4.31 22.84 8.90
N GLY A 7 -3.60 23.54 9.78
CA GLY A 7 -3.54 23.18 11.20
C GLY A 7 -4.91 23.12 11.87
N GLU A 8 -5.87 23.89 11.35
CA GLU A 8 -7.26 23.88 11.78
C GLU A 8 -8.00 22.60 11.37
N ALA A 9 -7.84 22.14 10.11
CA ALA A 9 -8.42 20.87 9.66
C ALA A 9 -7.80 19.66 10.40
N PHE A 10 -6.51 19.74 10.76
CA PHE A 10 -5.88 18.72 11.61
C PHE A 10 -6.48 18.68 13.01
N SER A 11 -6.69 19.86 13.60
CA SER A 11 -7.25 19.98 14.94
C SER A 11 -8.69 19.43 15.00
N LYS A 12 -9.49 19.67 13.95
CA LYS A 12 -10.82 19.07 13.80
C LYS A 12 -10.78 17.55 13.71
N LEU A 13 -9.82 16.99 12.96
CA LEU A 13 -9.61 15.54 12.88
C LEU A 13 -9.27 14.94 14.25
N LEU A 14 -8.35 15.56 15.01
CA LEU A 14 -7.98 15.10 16.34
C LEU A 14 -9.16 15.15 17.32
N ALA A 15 -9.97 16.21 17.28
CA ALA A 15 -11.15 16.34 18.12
C ALA A 15 -12.22 15.25 17.86
N HIS A 16 -12.25 14.67 16.65
CA HIS A 16 -13.12 13.53 16.32
C HIS A 16 -12.56 12.18 16.81
N LEU A 17 -11.28 12.10 17.18
CA LEU A 17 -10.65 10.89 17.72
C LEU A 17 -10.78 10.83 19.25
N ASP A 18 -10.54 11.95 19.93
CA ASP A 18 -10.78 12.10 21.37
C ASP A 18 -10.94 13.59 21.75
N PRO A 19 -11.79 13.92 22.73
CA PRO A 19 -11.83 15.27 23.31
C PRO A 19 -10.53 15.66 24.03
N ASP A 20 -9.80 14.68 24.61
CA ASP A 20 -8.51 14.91 25.24
C ASP A 20 -7.38 14.90 24.18
N ARG A 21 -6.58 15.97 24.18
CA ARG A 21 -5.57 16.19 23.14
C ARG A 21 -4.46 15.13 23.12
N GLU A 22 -4.02 14.67 24.29
CA GLU A 22 -2.96 13.67 24.38
C GLU A 22 -3.48 12.32 23.91
N ARG A 23 -4.69 11.93 24.36
CA ARG A 23 -5.36 10.70 23.90
C ARG A 23 -5.73 10.73 22.43
N ALA A 24 -6.10 11.88 21.88
CA ALA A 24 -6.34 12.06 20.45
C ALA A 24 -5.05 11.82 19.65
N GLY A 25 -3.91 12.28 20.16
CA GLY A 25 -2.58 12.04 19.57
C GLY A 25 -2.23 10.55 19.54
N GLU A 26 -2.44 9.84 20.65
CA GLU A 26 -2.21 8.38 20.72
C GLU A 26 -3.09 7.62 19.72
N LYS A 27 -4.40 7.91 19.70
CA LYS A 27 -5.35 7.29 18.76
C LYS A 27 -5.03 7.62 17.29
N TYR A 28 -4.56 8.83 17.02
CA TYR A 28 -4.10 9.22 15.69
C TYR A 28 -2.90 8.38 15.24
N GLU A 29 -1.90 8.21 16.10
CA GLU A 29 -0.72 7.39 15.80
C GLU A 29 -1.08 5.91 15.62
N ASP A 30 -1.98 5.37 16.44
CA ASP A 30 -2.47 3.99 16.28
C ASP A 30 -3.22 3.80 14.96
N LEU A 31 -4.09 4.75 14.60
CA LEU A 31 -4.79 4.74 13.32
C LEU A 31 -3.81 4.87 12.14
N ARG A 32 -2.82 5.76 12.25
CA ARG A 32 -1.75 5.94 11.24
C ARG A 32 -0.97 4.63 11.03
N ARG A 33 -0.51 3.99 12.10
CA ARG A 33 0.19 2.68 12.01
C ARG A 33 -0.67 1.62 11.34
N THR A 34 -1.96 1.61 11.67
CA THR A 34 -2.90 0.62 11.14
C THR A 34 -3.17 0.84 9.64
N LEU A 35 -3.34 2.09 9.21
CA LEU A 35 -3.50 2.44 7.80
C LEU A 35 -2.23 2.16 6.98
N ILE A 36 -1.05 2.43 7.54
CA ILE A 36 0.22 2.05 6.90
C ILE A 36 0.25 0.55 6.63
N LYS A 37 -0.05 -0.28 7.64
CA LYS A 37 -0.14 -1.75 7.46
C LYS A 37 -1.18 -2.14 6.42
N PHE A 38 -2.35 -1.48 6.43
CA PHE A 38 -3.41 -1.71 5.45
C PHE A 38 -2.91 -1.49 4.01
N PHE A 39 -2.15 -0.43 3.77
CA PHE A 39 -1.55 -0.15 2.47
C PHE A 39 -0.39 -1.10 2.14
N GLU A 40 0.45 -1.45 3.11
CA GLU A 40 1.53 -2.43 2.95
C GLU A 40 1.01 -3.80 2.53
N TRP A 41 0.00 -4.32 3.22
CA TRP A 41 -0.64 -5.59 2.88
C TRP A 41 -1.29 -5.57 1.50
N ARG A 42 -1.73 -4.40 1.04
CA ARG A 42 -2.28 -4.20 -0.31
C ARG A 42 -1.20 -3.93 -1.35
N GLY A 43 0.07 -3.90 -0.95
CA GLY A 43 1.19 -3.74 -1.86
C GLY A 43 1.41 -2.32 -2.34
N ALA A 44 0.88 -1.34 -1.61
CA ALA A 44 0.91 0.04 -2.03
C ALA A 44 2.36 0.56 -2.08
N PRO A 45 2.74 1.36 -3.11
CA PRO A 45 4.12 1.80 -3.30
C PRO A 45 4.60 2.75 -2.19
N PHE A 46 3.69 3.58 -1.69
CA PHE A 46 3.95 4.62 -0.70
C PHE A 46 2.96 4.53 0.47
N PRO A 47 3.00 3.49 1.30
CA PRO A 47 2.02 3.29 2.36
C PRO A 47 1.86 4.49 3.29
N GLU A 48 2.97 5.17 3.61
CA GLU A 48 2.96 6.38 4.43
C GLU A 48 2.36 7.59 3.71
N GLU A 49 2.80 7.88 2.48
CA GLU A 49 2.24 9.01 1.72
C GLU A 49 0.75 8.80 1.41
N GLN A 50 0.33 7.55 1.18
CA GLN A 50 -1.07 7.19 0.95
C GLN A 50 -1.89 7.25 2.24
N THR A 51 -1.27 6.98 3.39
CA THR A 51 -1.87 7.23 4.70
C THR A 51 -2.04 8.72 4.95
N ASP A 52 -1.01 9.52 4.66
CA ASP A 52 -1.08 10.98 4.80
C ASP A 52 -2.14 11.57 3.86
N GLU A 53 -2.22 11.10 2.61
CA GLU A 53 -3.27 11.49 1.66
C GLU A 53 -4.67 11.07 2.13
N THR A 54 -4.79 9.92 2.80
CA THR A 54 -6.05 9.50 3.44
C THR A 54 -6.46 10.53 4.49
N PHE A 55 -5.57 10.89 5.41
CA PHE A 55 -5.87 11.91 6.42
C PHE A 55 -6.16 13.27 5.80
N ASN A 56 -5.48 13.63 4.71
CA ASN A 56 -5.76 14.87 3.98
C ASN A 56 -7.19 14.95 3.44
N ARG A 57 -7.67 13.86 2.85
CA ARG A 57 -9.03 13.78 2.33
C ARG A 57 -10.07 13.80 3.45
N VAL A 58 -9.82 13.08 4.54
CA VAL A 58 -10.73 13.05 5.69
C VAL A 58 -10.81 14.41 6.37
N ALA A 59 -9.68 15.07 6.62
CA ALA A 59 -9.66 16.39 7.23
C ALA A 59 -10.39 17.44 6.38
N ARG A 60 -10.25 17.37 5.04
CA ARG A 60 -11.01 18.24 4.13
C ARG A 60 -12.51 17.98 4.22
N LYS A 61 -12.92 16.73 4.29
CA LYS A 61 -14.34 16.34 4.40
C LYS A 61 -14.97 16.80 5.73
N LEU A 62 -14.20 16.77 6.81
CA LEU A 62 -14.58 17.35 8.10
C LEU A 62 -14.70 18.88 8.03
N ASP A 63 -13.78 19.55 7.31
CA ASP A 63 -13.81 21.00 7.13
C ASP A 63 -14.99 21.45 6.26
N GLU A 64 -15.40 20.63 5.29
CA GLU A 64 -16.63 20.78 4.49
C GLU A 64 -17.92 20.57 5.32
N GLY A 65 -17.81 20.21 6.61
CA GLY A 65 -18.94 20.07 7.52
C GLY A 65 -19.66 18.72 7.44
N ILE A 66 -19.03 17.69 6.87
CA ILE A 66 -19.61 16.34 6.85
C ILE A 66 -19.55 15.74 8.25
N GLU A 67 -20.71 15.29 8.74
CA GLU A 67 -20.81 14.63 10.04
C GLU A 67 -20.28 13.18 9.93
N ILE A 68 -19.14 12.91 10.57
CA ILE A 68 -18.50 11.59 10.57
C ILE A 68 -18.67 10.95 11.96
N LYS A 69 -19.55 9.95 12.05
CA LYS A 69 -19.83 9.24 13.31
C LYS A 69 -18.74 8.25 13.71
N ASN A 70 -18.13 7.56 12.74
CA ASN A 70 -17.02 6.63 12.96
C ASN A 70 -15.82 7.03 12.11
N ILE A 71 -14.93 7.81 12.71
CA ILE A 71 -13.74 8.34 12.03
C ILE A 71 -12.81 7.23 11.55
N GLY A 72 -12.62 6.17 12.33
CA GLY A 72 -11.77 5.04 11.95
C GLY A 72 -12.30 4.33 10.70
N GLY A 73 -13.59 3.98 10.69
CA GLY A 73 -14.23 3.35 9.53
C GLY A 73 -14.20 4.25 8.29
N TYR A 74 -14.43 5.55 8.45
CA TYR A 74 -14.35 6.50 7.35
C TYR A 74 -12.93 6.60 6.76
N CYS A 75 -11.90 6.64 7.62
CA CYS A 75 -10.50 6.61 7.18
C CYS A 75 -10.19 5.36 6.36
N TYR A 76 -10.73 4.18 6.74
CA TYR A 76 -10.54 2.96 5.94
C TYR A 76 -11.19 3.03 4.56
N GLU A 77 -12.40 3.58 4.45
CA GLU A 77 -13.06 3.73 3.14
C GLU A 77 -12.28 4.69 2.23
N VAL A 78 -11.80 5.80 2.79
CA VAL A 78 -10.92 6.72 2.05
C VAL A 78 -9.60 6.04 1.68
N ALA A 79 -8.99 5.28 2.58
CA ALA A 79 -7.75 4.55 2.32
C ALA A 79 -7.94 3.51 1.20
N ARG A 80 -9.09 2.84 1.15
CA ARG A 80 -9.45 1.93 0.07
C ARG A 80 -9.52 2.66 -1.27
N LEU A 81 -10.13 3.85 -1.33
CA LEU A 81 -10.18 4.65 -2.56
C LEU A 81 -8.79 5.13 -2.99
N VAL A 82 -7.98 5.63 -2.06
CA VAL A 82 -6.58 6.02 -2.32
C VAL A 82 -5.76 4.85 -2.84
N CYS A 83 -5.98 3.64 -2.31
CA CYS A 83 -5.33 2.43 -2.79
C CYS A 83 -5.74 2.09 -4.24
N LEU A 84 -7.04 2.17 -4.55
CA LEU A 84 -7.55 1.93 -5.89
C LEU A 84 -7.03 2.95 -6.91
N GLU A 85 -6.94 4.22 -6.52
CA GLU A 85 -6.37 5.28 -7.35
C GLU A 85 -4.88 5.08 -7.62
N ALA A 86 -4.10 4.70 -6.62
CA ALA A 86 -2.69 4.42 -6.78
C ALA A 86 -2.44 3.21 -7.70
N LEU A 87 -3.30 2.19 -7.64
CA LEU A 87 -3.26 1.05 -8.54
C LEU A 87 -3.70 1.44 -9.98
N LYS A 88 -4.74 2.27 -10.12
CA LYS A 88 -5.21 2.78 -11.43
C LYS A 88 -4.24 3.79 -12.06
N GLY A 89 -3.45 4.51 -11.27
CA GLY A 89 -2.48 5.51 -11.73
C GLY A 89 -1.34 4.94 -12.58
N SER A 90 -1.00 3.66 -12.41
CA SER A 90 -0.07 2.92 -13.29
C SER A 90 -0.76 2.39 -14.56
N ASP A 91 -2.10 2.35 -14.56
CA ASP A 91 -2.94 1.55 -15.45
C ASP A 91 -3.93 2.40 -16.28
N ARG A 92 -3.49 3.54 -16.82
CA ARG A 92 -4.24 4.28 -17.87
C ARG A 92 -4.46 3.46 -19.18
N LYS A 93 -4.23 2.14 -19.16
CA LYS A 93 -4.46 1.18 -20.24
C LYS A 93 -5.12 -0.15 -19.83
N ARG A 94 -5.65 -0.34 -18.62
CA ARG A 94 -6.42 -1.56 -18.31
C ARG A 94 -7.82 -1.29 -17.79
N ASP A 95 -8.75 -1.93 -18.49
CA ASP A 95 -10.20 -2.01 -18.30
C ASP A 95 -10.56 -2.45 -16.86
N PRO A 96 -11.70 -2.00 -16.29
CA PRO A 96 -12.06 -2.30 -14.92
C PRO A 96 -12.60 -3.73 -14.83
N LEU A 97 -11.78 -4.65 -14.31
CA LEU A 97 -12.27 -5.93 -13.81
C LEU A 97 -12.35 -5.89 -12.29
N GLU A 98 -13.57 -6.12 -11.80
CA GLU A 98 -13.92 -6.45 -10.43
C GLU A 98 -12.92 -7.43 -9.84
N ARG A 99 -12.16 -6.97 -8.86
CA ARG A 99 -11.33 -7.85 -8.03
C ARG A 99 -12.25 -8.43 -6.95
N ASN A 100 -12.99 -9.47 -7.32
CA ASN A 100 -13.60 -10.38 -6.35
C ASN A 100 -12.49 -10.90 -5.45
N TYR A 101 -12.51 -10.54 -4.17
CA TYR A 101 -11.85 -11.33 -3.14
C TYR A 101 -12.61 -12.65 -3.10
N PRO A 102 -12.00 -13.81 -3.37
CA PRO A 102 -12.64 -15.06 -3.02
C PRO A 102 -12.82 -15.05 -1.51
N ASP A 103 -14.07 -15.19 -1.11
CA ASP A 103 -14.46 -15.45 0.26
C ASP A 103 -13.70 -16.70 0.72
N ALA A 104 -12.77 -16.55 1.67
CA ALA A 104 -11.87 -17.60 2.13
C ALA A 104 -12.60 -18.56 3.09
N ALA A 105 -13.75 -19.06 2.66
CA ALA A 105 -14.65 -19.88 3.45
C ALA A 105 -14.94 -21.21 2.75
N SER A 106 -13.89 -21.98 2.39
CA SER A 106 -13.91 -23.46 2.26
C SER A 106 -12.64 -24.10 1.65
N ALA A 107 -11.44 -23.51 1.74
CA ALA A 107 -10.24 -24.17 1.21
C ALA A 107 -9.58 -25.02 2.32
N ASP A 108 -9.32 -26.30 2.04
CA ASP A 108 -8.64 -27.21 2.95
C ASP A 108 -7.21 -26.69 3.23
N ALA A 109 -6.70 -26.81 4.46
CA ALA A 109 -5.43 -26.19 4.85
C ALA A 109 -4.24 -26.72 4.02
N ALA A 110 -4.36 -27.95 3.51
CA ALA A 110 -3.40 -28.58 2.61
C ALA A 110 -3.42 -27.96 1.20
N ASP A 111 -4.60 -27.64 0.66
CA ASP A 111 -4.75 -27.02 -0.66
C ASP A 111 -4.18 -25.59 -0.65
N LEU A 112 -4.44 -24.83 0.42
CA LEU A 112 -3.85 -23.49 0.62
C LEU A 112 -2.32 -23.54 0.71
N ALA A 113 -1.76 -24.58 1.34
CA ALA A 113 -0.31 -24.75 1.44
C ALA A 113 0.32 -25.04 0.07
N LEU A 114 -0.31 -25.90 -0.73
CA LEU A 114 0.15 -26.26 -2.07
C LEU A 114 0.05 -25.08 -3.05
N GLU A 115 -1.05 -24.31 -3.01
CA GLU A 115 -1.17 -23.08 -3.80
C GLU A 115 -0.10 -22.05 -3.44
N ARG A 116 0.19 -21.90 -2.14
CA ARG A 116 1.23 -21.00 -1.66
C ARG A 116 2.62 -21.42 -2.17
N GLU A 117 2.94 -22.72 -2.16
CA GLU A 117 4.18 -23.25 -2.70
C GLU A 117 4.31 -22.94 -4.20
N ARG A 118 3.24 -23.20 -4.98
CA ARG A 118 3.20 -22.89 -6.42
C ARG A 118 3.39 -21.39 -6.70
N LEU A 119 2.80 -20.52 -5.88
CA LEU A 119 2.98 -19.07 -5.95
C LEU A 119 4.43 -18.65 -5.66
N LEU A 120 5.06 -19.25 -4.63
CA LEU A 120 6.45 -18.98 -4.28
C LEU A 120 7.41 -19.40 -5.40
N ASP A 121 7.20 -20.58 -6.00
CA ASP A 121 7.98 -21.03 -7.16
C ASP A 121 7.88 -20.03 -8.32
N CYS A 122 6.66 -19.59 -8.65
CA CYS A 122 6.45 -18.63 -9.71
C CYS A 122 7.10 -17.28 -9.40
N LEU A 123 7.05 -16.85 -8.14
CA LEU A 123 7.73 -15.63 -7.68
C LEU A 123 9.25 -15.75 -7.85
N GLU A 124 9.85 -16.86 -7.42
CA GLU A 124 11.30 -17.09 -7.54
C GLU A 124 11.74 -17.12 -9.01
N GLN A 125 11.01 -17.84 -9.87
CA GLN A 125 11.27 -17.86 -11.32
C GLN A 125 11.16 -16.47 -11.94
N CYS A 126 10.14 -15.70 -11.57
CA CYS A 126 9.94 -14.35 -12.09
C CYS A 126 10.98 -13.35 -11.58
N LEU A 127 11.46 -13.49 -10.34
CA LEU A 127 12.58 -12.72 -9.81
C LEU A 127 13.87 -13.03 -10.57
N ASN A 128 14.12 -14.30 -10.91
CA ASN A 128 15.31 -14.71 -11.65
C ASN A 128 15.29 -14.30 -13.13
N ARG A 129 14.12 -13.97 -13.70
CA ARG A 129 13.99 -13.38 -15.03
C ARG A 129 14.28 -11.88 -15.07
N LEU A 130 14.31 -11.20 -13.92
CA LEU A 130 14.65 -9.77 -13.88
C LEU A 130 16.17 -9.56 -14.04
N PRO A 131 16.60 -8.43 -14.63
CA PRO A 131 18.00 -8.02 -14.58
C PRO A 131 18.50 -7.96 -13.14
N THR A 132 19.76 -8.35 -12.90
CA THR A 132 20.34 -8.45 -11.54
C THR A 132 20.15 -7.19 -10.71
N GLU A 133 20.38 -6.01 -11.29
CA GLU A 133 20.17 -4.73 -10.60
C GLU A 133 18.71 -4.49 -10.22
N SER A 134 17.77 -4.92 -11.06
CA SER A 134 16.34 -4.77 -10.81
C SER A 134 15.85 -5.75 -9.74
N ARG A 135 16.39 -6.98 -9.75
CA ARG A 135 16.14 -7.97 -8.69
C ARG A 135 16.70 -7.49 -7.35
N ALA A 136 17.93 -6.99 -7.32
CA ALA A 136 18.54 -6.45 -6.12
C ALA A 136 17.72 -5.28 -5.55
N LEU A 137 17.33 -4.33 -6.41
CA LEU A 137 16.52 -3.18 -5.99
C LEU A 137 15.19 -3.62 -5.37
N ILE A 138 14.43 -4.49 -6.04
CA ILE A 138 13.09 -4.85 -5.57
C ILE A 138 13.13 -5.69 -4.29
N VAL A 139 14.14 -6.56 -4.13
CA VAL A 139 14.34 -7.32 -2.89
C VAL A 139 14.70 -6.38 -1.75
N GLU A 140 15.73 -5.54 -1.93
CA GLU A 140 16.16 -4.57 -0.91
C GLU A 140 15.03 -3.60 -0.52
N TYR A 141 14.21 -3.18 -1.48
CA TYR A 141 13.07 -2.28 -1.24
C TYR A 141 11.98 -2.87 -0.32
N TYR A 142 11.83 -4.20 -0.31
CA TYR A 142 10.79 -4.92 0.44
C TYR A 142 11.32 -5.76 1.61
N GLN A 143 12.64 -5.86 1.79
CA GLN A 143 13.29 -6.75 2.77
C GLN A 143 12.95 -6.45 4.25
N ASP A 144 12.45 -5.26 4.58
CA ASP A 144 12.24 -4.84 5.97
C ASP A 144 10.75 -4.58 6.31
N GLU A 145 10.31 -5.05 7.49
CA GLU A 145 8.93 -4.95 8.03
C GLU A 145 8.75 -3.89 9.16
N LYS A 146 9.75 -3.03 9.44
CA LYS A 146 9.73 -2.12 10.61
C LYS A 146 10.16 -0.67 10.31
N ARG A 147 10.14 0.17 11.37
CA ARG A 147 10.42 1.62 11.44
C ARG A 147 11.66 2.08 10.64
N ASP A 148 12.63 1.21 10.39
CA ASP A 148 13.88 1.53 9.67
C ASP A 148 13.70 1.63 8.15
N ARG A 149 12.52 1.26 7.62
CA ARG A 149 12.21 1.28 6.18
C ARG A 149 12.36 2.67 5.54
N ILE A 150 12.05 3.75 6.27
CA ILE A 150 12.17 5.12 5.76
C ILE A 150 13.64 5.47 5.50
N GLU A 151 14.49 5.30 6.52
CA GLU A 151 15.91 5.60 6.43
C GLU A 151 16.64 4.69 5.45
N ARG A 152 16.21 3.42 5.34
CA ARG A 152 16.77 2.47 4.37
C ARG A 152 16.37 2.80 2.94
N ARG A 153 15.11 3.15 2.67
CA ARG A 153 14.68 3.62 1.34
C ARG A 153 15.37 4.93 0.96
N LYS A 154 15.61 5.81 1.94
CA LYS A 154 16.40 7.02 1.73
C LYS A 154 17.84 6.67 1.36
N SER A 155 18.49 5.81 2.13
CA SER A 155 19.85 5.33 1.86
C SER A 155 19.95 4.60 0.50
N LEU A 156 18.95 3.82 0.12
CA LEU A 156 18.86 3.14 -1.17
C LEU A 156 18.68 4.13 -2.33
N ALA A 157 17.89 5.19 -2.12
CA ALA A 157 17.73 6.25 -3.10
C ALA A 157 19.05 7.01 -3.29
N ASP A 158 19.72 7.37 -2.18
CA ASP A 158 21.00 8.06 -2.17
C ASP A 158 22.10 7.21 -2.86
N ALA A 159 22.17 5.92 -2.55
CA ALA A 159 23.12 4.98 -3.17
C ALA A 159 22.93 4.83 -4.69
N LEU A 160 21.69 4.99 -5.18
CA LEU A 160 21.37 4.94 -6.61
C LEU A 160 21.36 6.33 -7.28
N GLY A 161 21.63 7.41 -6.53
CA GLY A 161 21.55 8.78 -7.03
C GLY A 161 20.13 9.19 -7.46
N LEU A 162 19.11 8.58 -6.86
CA LEU A 162 17.70 8.80 -7.18
C LEU A 162 17.02 9.67 -6.13
N ARG A 163 16.01 10.43 -6.54
CA ARG A 163 15.04 10.98 -5.59
C ARG A 163 14.16 9.86 -5.05
N ARG A 164 13.62 10.03 -3.83
CA ARG A 164 12.78 9.02 -3.17
C ARG A 164 11.59 8.60 -4.03
N GLU A 165 10.96 9.57 -4.69
CA GLU A 165 9.83 9.37 -5.58
C GLU A 165 10.26 8.57 -6.83
N ALA A 166 11.47 8.81 -7.34
CA ALA A 166 12.01 8.07 -8.48
C ALA A 166 12.36 6.62 -8.13
N LEU A 167 12.92 6.38 -6.94
CA LEU A 167 13.17 5.03 -6.42
C LEU A 167 11.86 4.25 -6.33
N ALA A 168 10.84 4.84 -5.73
CA ALA A 168 9.56 4.16 -5.53
C ALA A 168 8.78 3.97 -6.84
N ASN A 169 8.81 4.92 -7.79
CA ASN A 169 8.28 4.70 -9.14
C ASN A 169 9.00 3.57 -9.88
N ARG A 170 10.31 3.40 -9.66
CA ARG A 170 11.08 2.27 -10.21
C ARG A 170 10.67 0.95 -9.53
N ALA A 171 10.51 0.94 -8.21
CA ALA A 171 10.03 -0.21 -7.47
C ALA A 171 8.62 -0.64 -7.89
N GLN A 172 7.69 0.31 -8.07
CA GLN A 172 6.33 0.02 -8.53
C GLN A 172 6.32 -0.61 -9.92
N ARG A 173 7.08 -0.07 -10.89
CA ARG A 173 7.17 -0.66 -12.24
C ARG A 173 7.75 -2.08 -12.22
N LEU A 174 8.69 -2.37 -11.32
CA LEU A 174 9.23 -3.71 -11.13
C LEU A 174 8.21 -4.65 -10.49
N ARG A 175 7.45 -4.17 -9.51
CA ARG A 175 6.33 -4.88 -8.92
C ARG A 175 5.27 -5.23 -9.97
N ASP A 176 4.86 -4.28 -10.80
CA ASP A 176 3.87 -4.50 -11.85
C ASP A 176 4.33 -5.57 -12.85
N LYS A 177 5.63 -5.57 -13.20
CA LYS A 177 6.24 -6.61 -14.05
C LYS A 177 6.25 -7.97 -13.37
N LEU A 178 6.61 -8.03 -12.08
CA LEU A 178 6.61 -9.28 -11.30
C LEU A 178 5.20 -9.83 -11.16
N GLU A 179 4.22 -9.01 -10.82
CA GLU A 179 2.82 -9.42 -10.68
C GLU A 179 2.28 -10.00 -12.01
N GLN A 180 2.57 -9.35 -13.14
CA GLN A 180 2.19 -9.88 -14.46
C GLN A 180 2.88 -11.20 -14.79
N CYS A 181 4.16 -11.34 -14.45
CA CYS A 181 4.91 -12.57 -14.66
C CYS A 181 4.37 -13.72 -13.79
N VAL A 182 4.16 -13.48 -12.49
CA VAL A 182 3.67 -14.48 -11.54
C VAL A 182 2.27 -14.91 -11.90
N ARG A 183 1.37 -13.98 -12.26
CA ARG A 183 0.02 -14.32 -12.73
C ARG A 183 0.06 -15.24 -13.96
N ARG A 184 0.94 -14.94 -14.94
CA ARG A 184 1.10 -15.78 -16.13
C ARG A 184 1.62 -17.18 -15.77
N CYS A 185 2.69 -17.25 -14.98
CA CYS A 185 3.27 -18.52 -14.52
C CYS A 185 2.26 -19.37 -13.74
N PHE A 186 1.52 -18.74 -12.82
CA PHE A 186 0.53 -19.45 -12.01
C PHE A 186 -0.62 -19.99 -12.85
N ASN A 187 -1.13 -19.20 -13.80
CA ASN A 187 -2.17 -19.66 -14.73
C ASN A 187 -1.68 -20.79 -15.65
N GLU A 188 -0.44 -20.72 -16.13
CA GLU A 188 0.18 -21.80 -16.92
C GLU A 188 0.31 -23.10 -16.10
N LYS A 189 0.69 -23.00 -14.83
CA LYS A 189 0.79 -24.17 -13.93
C LYS A 189 -0.57 -24.70 -13.48
N ALA A 190 -1.61 -23.87 -13.41
CA ALA A 190 -2.97 -24.27 -13.01
C ALA A 190 -3.76 -24.90 -14.17
N ALA A 191 -3.35 -24.68 -15.42
CA ALA A 191 -3.96 -25.27 -16.61
C ALA A 191 -3.41 -26.67 -16.97
N ILE A 192 -2.42 -27.17 -16.21
CA ILE A 192 -1.82 -28.51 -16.31
C ILE A 192 -2.30 -29.35 -15.13
#